data_AF-A0AAJ4AQ90-F1
#
_entry.id   AF-A0AAJ4AQ90-F1
#
_cell.length_a   1.000
_cell.length_b   1.000
_cell.length_c   1.000
_cell.angle_alpha   90.00
_cell.angle_beta   90.00
_cell.angle_gamma   90.00
#
_symmetry.space_group_name_H-M   'P 1'
#
loop_
_entity.id
_entity.type
_entity.pdbx_description
1 polymer ?
#
loop_
_entity_poly.entity_id
_entity_poly.type
_entity_poly.pdbx_seq_one_letter_code
_entity_poly.pdbx_strand_id
1 'polypeptide(L)'
;MTELPNFDTLRWLAENEPDELETLQKTLCKEAIDCCPEANKKQLISMQYHLEQQLSRCSNPYHRCYLAIRIMNDKFLALNSIINNPAEFRQQNAKILDLPCKLMPLKKL
;
A
#
# COMPACT_ATOMS: atom_id res chain seq x y z
N MET A 1 5.64 19.10 -5.38
CA MET A 1 4.55 18.67 -4.48
C MET A 1 3.31 18.59 -5.33
N THR A 2 2.55 17.51 -5.22
CA THR A 2 1.25 17.36 -5.89
C THR A 2 0.28 18.40 -5.34
N GLU A 3 -0.31 19.23 -6.20
CA GLU A 3 -1.28 20.24 -5.76
C GLU A 3 -2.65 19.60 -5.57
N LEU A 4 -3.15 19.61 -4.33
CA LEU A 4 -4.47 19.11 -4.01
C LEU A 4 -5.50 20.22 -4.24
N PRO A 5 -6.63 19.94 -4.92
CA PRO A 5 -7.74 20.89 -4.98
C PRO A 5 -8.28 21.23 -3.59
N ASN A 6 -8.92 22.39 -3.47
CA ASN A 6 -9.55 22.78 -2.20
C ASN A 6 -10.73 21.85 -1.85
N PHE A 7 -11.18 21.93 -0.60
CA PHE A 7 -12.24 21.08 -0.08
C PHE A 7 -13.55 21.22 -0.88
N ASP A 8 -13.94 22.44 -1.26
CA ASP A 8 -15.20 22.68 -1.97
C ASP A 8 -15.19 22.02 -3.35
N THR A 9 -14.06 22.06 -4.06
CA THR A 9 -13.88 21.35 -5.33
C THR A 9 -13.96 19.83 -5.14
N LEU A 10 -13.29 19.27 -4.14
CA LEU A 10 -13.32 17.84 -3.87
C LEU A 10 -14.73 17.37 -3.48
N ARG A 11 -15.45 18.19 -2.70
CA ARG A 11 -16.84 17.93 -2.33
C ARG A 11 -17.76 17.96 -3.55
N TRP A 12 -17.60 18.96 -4.41
CA TRP A 12 -18.38 19.05 -5.65
C TRP A 12 -18.16 17.81 -6.53
N LEU A 13 -16.92 17.37 -6.71
CA LEU A 13 -16.59 16.14 -7.44
C LEU A 13 -17.25 14.92 -6.78
N ALA A 14 -17.21 14.80 -5.45
CA ALA A 14 -17.85 13.69 -4.75
C ALA A 14 -19.37 13.61 -4.97
N GLU A 15 -20.04 14.77 -5.07
CA GLU A 15 -21.49 14.88 -5.24
C GLU A 15 -21.94 14.77 -6.70
N ASN A 16 -21.13 15.25 -7.66
CA ASN A 16 -21.54 15.40 -9.07
C ASN A 16 -20.79 14.49 -10.04
N GLU A 17 -19.51 14.19 -9.79
CA GLU A 17 -18.63 13.45 -10.69
C GLU A 17 -17.71 12.47 -9.92
N PRO A 18 -18.28 11.42 -9.28
CA PRO A 18 -17.52 10.53 -8.41
C PRO A 18 -16.41 9.75 -9.14
N ASP A 19 -16.60 9.46 -10.43
CA ASP A 19 -15.59 8.79 -11.26
C ASP A 19 -14.37 9.71 -11.55
N GLU A 20 -14.61 11.01 -11.71
CA GLU A 20 -13.55 12.01 -11.85
C GLU A 20 -12.80 12.19 -10.53
N LEU A 21 -13.49 12.13 -9.39
CA LEU A 21 -12.84 12.13 -8.08
C LEU A 21 -11.92 10.92 -7.90
N GLU A 22 -12.35 9.72 -8.33
CA GLU A 22 -11.53 8.51 -8.29
C GLU A 22 -10.31 8.64 -9.22
N THR A 23 -10.49 9.20 -10.41
CA THR A 23 -9.41 9.45 -11.37
C THR A 23 -8.39 10.46 -10.85
N LEU A 24 -8.87 11.54 -10.23
CA LEU A 24 -8.03 12.53 -9.56
C LEU A 24 -7.22 11.88 -8.43
N GLN A 25 -7.86 11.07 -7.59
CA GLN A 25 -7.17 10.34 -6.52
C GLN A 25 -6.01 9.48 -7.07
N LYS A 26 -6.27 8.67 -8.10
CA LYS A 26 -5.26 7.79 -8.72
C LYS A 26 -4.10 8.60 -9.31
N THR A 27 -4.41 9.70 -9.98
CA THR A 27 -3.41 10.60 -10.59
C THR A 27 -2.50 11.19 -9.51
N LEU A 28 -3.08 11.75 -8.44
CA LEU A 28 -2.30 12.35 -7.36
C LEU A 28 -1.44 11.33 -6.61
N CYS A 29 -1.96 10.11 -6.38
CA CYS A 29 -1.18 9.02 -5.80
C CYS A 29 0.00 8.63 -6.69
N LYS A 30 -0.22 8.50 -8.01
CA LYS A 30 0.82 8.18 -8.97
C LYS A 30 1.91 9.25 -8.99
N GLU A 31 1.54 10.52 -9.08
CA GLU A 31 2.49 11.63 -9.08
C GLU A 31 3.33 11.68 -7.80
N ALA A 32 2.73 11.41 -6.64
CA ALA A 32 3.45 11.32 -5.37
C ALA A 32 4.47 10.18 -5.36
N ILE A 33 4.13 9.01 -5.93
CA ILE A 33 5.04 7.87 -6.08
C ILE A 33 6.17 8.19 -7.06
N ASP A 34 5.85 8.83 -8.19
CA ASP A 34 6.81 9.15 -9.25
C ASP A 34 7.88 10.15 -8.77
N CYS A 35 7.54 11.00 -7.80
CA CYS A 35 8.47 11.92 -7.14
C CYS A 35 9.45 11.24 -6.15
N CYS A 36 9.24 9.98 -5.77
CA CYS A 36 10.09 9.27 -4.82
C CYS A 36 11.35 8.66 -5.49
N PRO A 37 12.44 8.37 -4.75
CA PRO A 37 13.59 7.64 -5.30
C PRO A 37 13.22 6.24 -5.80
N GLU A 38 13.86 5.79 -6.88
CA GLU A 38 13.60 4.48 -7.52
C GLU A 38 13.66 3.28 -6.56
N ALA A 39 14.56 3.35 -5.56
CA ALA A 39 14.68 2.32 -4.53
C ALA A 39 13.36 2.10 -3.76
N ASN A 40 12.55 3.16 -3.60
CA ASN A 40 11.31 3.14 -2.82
C ASN A 40 10.07 2.95 -3.71
N LYS A 41 10.13 3.37 -4.99
CA LYS A 41 8.97 3.32 -5.90
C LYS A 41 8.34 1.94 -5.99
N LYS A 42 9.14 0.88 -6.14
CA LYS A 42 8.62 -0.50 -6.24
C LYS A 42 7.75 -0.89 -5.04
N GLN A 43 8.19 -0.54 -3.83
CA GLN A 43 7.42 -0.83 -2.63
C GLN A 43 6.16 0.02 -2.54
N LEU A 44 6.25 1.31 -2.87
CA LEU A 44 5.09 2.21 -2.87
C LEU A 44 4.01 1.79 -3.86
N ILE A 45 4.39 1.36 -5.07
CA ILE A 45 3.45 0.82 -6.07
C ILE A 45 2.75 -0.44 -5.53
N SER A 46 3.52 -1.35 -4.90
CA SER A 46 2.94 -2.54 -4.29
C SER A 46 1.96 -2.21 -3.16
N MET A 47 2.28 -1.20 -2.33
CA MET A 47 1.39 -0.71 -1.28
C MET A 47 0.12 -0.08 -1.84
N GLN A 48 0.23 0.76 -2.88
CA GLN A 48 -0.92 1.36 -3.57
C GLN A 48 -1.84 0.28 -4.14
N TYR A 49 -1.28 -0.71 -4.83
CA TYR A 49 -2.05 -1.83 -5.37
C TYR A 49 -2.74 -2.64 -4.26
N HIS A 50 -2.04 -2.91 -3.16
CA HIS A 50 -2.64 -3.60 -2.00
C HIS A 50 -3.82 -2.81 -1.43
N LEU A 51 -3.67 -1.50 -1.25
CA LEU A 51 -4.73 -0.61 -0.80
C LEU A 51 -5.95 -0.70 -1.74
N GLU A 52 -5.75 -0.50 -3.04
CA GLU A 52 -6.83 -0.56 -4.04
C GLU A 52 -7.57 -1.90 -4.04
N GLN A 53 -6.84 -3.02 -3.92
CA GLN A 53 -7.43 -4.36 -3.83
C GLN A 53 -8.27 -4.57 -2.56
N GLN A 54 -7.89 -3.95 -1.44
CA GLN A 54 -8.68 -4.01 -0.21
C GLN A 54 -9.93 -3.13 -0.33
N LEU A 55 -9.78 -1.93 -0.89
CA LEU A 55 -10.88 -0.98 -1.06
C LEU A 55 -11.92 -1.44 -2.09
N SER A 56 -11.53 -2.19 -3.13
CA SER A 56 -12.45 -2.75 -4.14
C SER A 56 -13.40 -3.80 -3.57
N ARG A 57 -13.04 -4.41 -2.44
CA ARG A 57 -13.85 -5.41 -1.72
C ARG A 57 -14.81 -4.79 -0.71
N CYS A 58 -14.75 -3.47 -0.51
CA CYS A 58 -15.62 -2.78 0.44
C CYS A 58 -17.01 -2.59 -0.15
N SER A 59 -18.04 -3.02 0.60
CA SER A 59 -19.44 -2.90 0.20
C SER A 59 -20.08 -1.55 0.51
N ASN A 60 -19.45 -0.70 1.33
CA ASN A 60 -19.96 0.62 1.65
C ASN A 60 -18.82 1.67 1.84
N PRO A 61 -19.12 2.97 1.70
CA PRO A 61 -18.13 4.04 1.80
C PRO A 61 -17.48 4.16 3.19
N TYR A 62 -18.20 3.91 4.28
CA TYR A 62 -17.66 3.98 5.64
C TYR A 62 -16.60 2.91 5.89
N HIS A 63 -16.86 1.68 5.47
CA HIS A 63 -15.91 0.58 5.54
C HIS A 63 -14.67 0.89 4.71
N ARG A 64 -14.85 1.47 3.51
CA ARG A 64 -13.76 1.92 2.65
C ARG A 64 -12.88 2.98 3.35
N CYS A 65 -13.49 4.00 3.96
CA CYS A 65 -12.76 5.01 4.75
C CYS A 65 -12.02 4.40 5.94
N TYR A 66 -12.70 3.58 6.74
CA TYR A 66 -12.09 2.91 7.90
C TYR A 66 -10.91 2.05 7.49
N LEU A 67 -11.05 1.26 6.43
CA LEU A 67 -10.00 0.36 5.96
C LEU A 67 -8.79 1.12 5.42
N ALA A 68 -9.00 2.22 4.69
CA ALA A 68 -7.92 3.10 4.25
C ALA A 68 -7.14 3.69 5.43
N ILE A 69 -7.84 4.23 6.44
CA ILE A 69 -7.21 4.78 7.65
C ILE A 69 -6.46 3.70 8.42
N ARG A 70 -7.04 2.51 8.56
CA ARG A 70 -6.41 1.36 9.23
C ARG A 70 -5.10 0.97 8.54
N ILE A 71 -5.12 0.76 7.23
CA ILE A 71 -3.92 0.38 6.46
C ILE A 71 -2.83 1.44 6.59
N MET A 72 -3.20 2.72 6.50
CA MET A 72 -2.26 3.83 6.69
C MET A 72 -1.68 3.83 8.11
N ASN A 73 -2.52 3.65 9.14
CA ASN A 73 -2.09 3.64 10.53
C ASN A 73 -1.17 2.44 10.83
N ASP A 74 -1.44 1.26 10.26
CA ASP A 74 -0.57 0.09 10.39
C ASP A 74 0.86 0.39 9.87
N LYS A 75 0.98 1.14 8.75
CA LYS A 75 2.29 1.59 8.23
C LYS A 75 2.92 2.64 9.12
N PHE A 76 2.15 3.55 9.67
CA PHE A 76 2.64 4.57 10.60
C PHE A 76 3.19 3.92 11.89
N LEU A 77 2.50 2.92 12.44
CA LEU A 77 2.97 2.15 13.60
C LEU A 77 4.24 1.37 13.28
N ALA A 78 4.32 0.74 12.09
CA ALA A 78 5.53 0.06 11.65
C ALA A 78 6.72 1.03 11.55
N LEU A 79 6.51 2.21 10.96
CA LEU A 79 7.53 3.27 10.90
C LEU A 79 7.98 3.69 12.29
N ASN A 80 7.02 3.96 13.19
CA ASN A 80 7.32 4.32 14.57
C ASN A 80 8.15 3.23 15.28
N SER A 81 7.83 1.96 15.07
CA SER A 81 8.61 0.84 15.61
C SER A 81 10.04 0.81 15.06
N ILE A 82 10.22 1.03 13.76
CA ILE A 82 11.54 0.99 13.11
C ILE A 82 12.41 2.17 13.56
N ILE A 83 11.83 3.36 13.68
CA ILE A 83 12.56 4.56 14.12
C ILE A 83 13.02 4.41 15.58
N ASN A 84 12.15 3.91 16.45
CA ASN A 84 12.46 3.80 17.88
C ASN A 84 13.31 2.56 18.22
N ASN A 85 13.18 1.46 17.47
CA ASN A 85 13.90 0.20 17.71
C ASN A 85 14.58 -0.35 16.44
N PRO A 86 15.56 0.37 15.85
CA PRO A 86 16.14 0.00 14.56
C PRO A 86 16.96 -1.30 14.60
N ALA A 87 17.49 -1.67 15.78
CA ALA A 87 18.28 -2.89 15.95
C ALA A 87 17.44 -4.16 15.80
N GLU A 88 16.23 -4.18 16.34
CA GLU A 88 15.31 -5.33 16.25
C GLU A 88 14.89 -5.58 14.80
N PHE A 89 14.61 -4.51 14.05
CA PHE A 89 14.25 -4.61 12.64
C PHE A 89 15.37 -5.26 11.80
N ARG A 90 16.64 -4.89 12.06
CA ARG A 90 17.80 -5.46 11.34
C ARG A 90 18.08 -6.92 11.69
N GLN A 91 17.58 -7.42 12.82
CA GLN A 91 17.77 -8.80 13.26
C GLN A 91 16.73 -9.77 12.68
N GLN A 92 15.61 -9.28 12.14
CA GLN A 92 14.55 -10.08 11.52
C GLN A 92 14.90 -10.56 10.10
N ASN A 93 16.10 -11.08 9.88
CA ASN A 93 16.44 -11.75 8.64
C ASN A 93 16.08 -13.23 8.73
N ALA A 94 15.29 -13.73 7.77
CA ALA A 94 15.02 -15.16 7.67
C ALA A 94 16.33 -15.92 7.39
N LYS A 95 16.53 -17.05 8.08
CA LYS A 95 17.64 -17.95 7.76
C LYS A 95 17.35 -18.56 6.39
N ILE A 96 18.17 -18.20 5.39
CA ILE A 96 18.12 -18.83 4.06
C ILE A 96 18.53 -20.29 4.26
N LEU A 97 17.60 -21.21 4.00
CA LEU A 97 17.84 -22.64 4.00
C LEU A 97 18.01 -23.08 2.56
N ASP A 98 19.16 -23.64 2.22
CA ASP A 98 19.36 -24.26 0.92
C ASP A 98 18.50 -25.53 0.84
N LEU A 99 17.57 -25.55 -0.11
CA LEU A 99 16.79 -26.74 -0.41
C LEU A 99 17.71 -27.78 -1.06
N PRO A 100 17.91 -28.96 -0.44
CA PRO A 100 18.76 -29.99 -1.04
C PRO A 100 18.13 -30.51 -2.32
N CYS A 101 18.86 -30.41 -3.43
CA CYS A 101 18.45 -30.79 -4.79
C CYS A 101 18.25 -32.32 -5.01
N LYS A 102 18.16 -33.11 -3.93
CA LYS A 102 17.91 -34.55 -4.05
C LYS A 102 16.42 -34.78 -4.27
N LEU A 103 16.06 -34.96 -5.55
CA LEU A 103 14.83 -35.61 -6.01
C LEU A 103 14.49 -36.76 -5.06
N MET A 104 13.45 -36.59 -4.23
CA MET A 104 12.83 -37.73 -3.58
C MET A 104 12.22 -38.57 -4.71
N PRO A 105 12.58 -39.84 -4.89
CA PRO A 105 11.88 -40.69 -5.84
C PRO A 105 10.43 -40.78 -5.37
N LEU A 106 9.51 -40.22 -6.14
CA LEU A 106 8.08 -40.45 -5.98
C LEU A 106 7.88 -41.96 -6.01
N LYS A 107 7.60 -42.57 -4.84
CA LYS A 107 7.13 -43.94 -4.77
C LYS A 107 5.84 -44.00 -5.57
N LYS A 108 5.90 -44.59 -6.77
CA LYS A 108 4.71 -44.97 -7.52
C LYS A 108 3.94 -45.98 -6.66
N LEU A 109 2.70 -45.62 -6.33
CA LEU A 109 1.66 -46.55 -5.88
C LEU A 109 1.29 -47.49 -7.03
#